data_AF-A0A430QDW5-F1
#
_entry.id   AF-A0A430QDW5-F1
#
_cell.length_a   1.000
_cell.length_b   1.000
_cell.length_c   1.000
_cell.angle_alpha   90.00
_cell.angle_beta   90.00
_cell.angle_gamma   90.00
#
_symmetry.space_group_name_H-M   'P 1'
#
loop_
_entity.id
_entity.type
_entity.pdbx_description
1 polymer ?
#
loop_
_entity_poly.entity_id
_entity_poly.type
_entity_poly.pdbx_seq_one_letter_code
_entity_poly.pdbx_strand_id
1 'polypeptide(L)'
;MGQYKFSTDGLPLNPCGRTGITGRGVLGRWGPNHAADPIVTRWKIDNSGSRCLNKTTGRPILQFVSIRRKDSGQWAIPGGMVDAGENYTSTLKREFSEEALNSTTASPKELEAIVKRVDDAFHHGVEVSIGPKKRIV
;
A
#
# COMPACT_ATOMS: atom_id res chain seq x y z
N MET A 1 -13.26 -9.64 1.78
CA MET A 1 -14.24 -10.22 0.83
C MET A 1 -14.19 -11.74 0.86
N GLY A 2 -15.32 -12.38 0.51
CA GLY A 2 -15.51 -13.83 0.48
C GLY A 2 -14.99 -14.50 -0.80
N GLN A 3 -15.45 -15.72 -1.08
CA GLN A 3 -15.30 -16.33 -2.41
C GLN A 3 -16.11 -15.53 -3.44
N TYR A 4 -15.65 -15.48 -4.69
CA TYR A 4 -16.39 -14.92 -5.82
C TYR A 4 -16.98 -16.03 -6.69
N LYS A 5 -18.06 -15.73 -7.39
CA LYS A 5 -18.76 -16.68 -8.27
C LYS A 5 -18.09 -16.73 -9.65
N PHE A 6 -18.36 -17.80 -10.38
CA PHE A 6 -17.95 -17.96 -11.78
C PHE A 6 -19.17 -17.91 -12.70
N SER A 7 -18.98 -17.41 -13.92
CA SER A 7 -19.97 -17.49 -15.00
C SER A 7 -20.10 -18.92 -15.51
N THR A 8 -21.08 -19.15 -16.38
CA THR A 8 -21.21 -20.41 -17.14
C THR A 8 -19.98 -20.74 -17.96
N ASP A 9 -19.23 -19.72 -18.40
CA ASP A 9 -18.00 -19.86 -19.18
C ASP A 9 -16.75 -20.00 -18.30
N GLY A 10 -16.92 -20.18 -16.99
CA GLY A 10 -15.81 -20.35 -16.04
C GLY A 10 -15.04 -19.06 -15.73
N LEU A 11 -15.60 -17.88 -16.04
CA LEU A 11 -14.95 -16.58 -15.77
C LEU A 11 -15.38 -16.01 -14.41
N PRO A 12 -14.47 -15.37 -13.65
CA PRO A 12 -14.82 -14.77 -12.37
C PRO A 12 -15.81 -13.61 -12.54
N LEU A 13 -16.86 -13.61 -11.73
CA LEU A 13 -17.85 -12.54 -11.66
C LEU A 13 -17.46 -11.52 -10.61
N ASN A 14 -17.61 -10.22 -10.94
CA ASN A 14 -17.38 -9.14 -9.99
C ASN A 14 -18.29 -9.32 -8.77
N PRO A 15 -17.74 -9.46 -7.55
CA PRO A 15 -18.54 -9.63 -6.34
C PRO A 15 -19.47 -8.46 -6.04
N CYS A 16 -19.20 -7.27 -6.59
CA CYS A 16 -20.04 -6.07 -6.44
C CYS A 16 -21.13 -5.95 -7.53
N GLY A 17 -21.31 -6.97 -8.37
CA GLY A 17 -22.35 -6.99 -9.41
C GLY A 17 -21.87 -6.51 -10.79
N ARG A 18 -22.83 -6.37 -11.72
CA ARG A 18 -22.54 -6.04 -13.13
C ARG A 18 -22.04 -4.61 -13.26
N THR A 19 -21.01 -4.42 -14.09
CA THR A 19 -20.40 -3.11 -14.41
C THR A 19 -20.75 -2.61 -15.81
N GLY A 20 -21.48 -3.39 -16.61
CA GLY A 20 -21.83 -3.07 -18.00
C GLY A 20 -20.76 -3.43 -19.04
N ILE A 21 -19.61 -3.99 -18.62
CA ILE A 21 -18.52 -4.43 -19.48
C ILE A 21 -18.04 -5.83 -19.06
N THR A 22 -17.69 -6.68 -20.02
CA THR A 22 -17.06 -7.99 -19.82
C THR A 22 -15.58 -7.97 -20.23
N GLY A 23 -14.82 -8.96 -19.79
CA GLY A 23 -13.36 -9.01 -20.04
C GLY A 23 -12.56 -8.39 -18.90
N ARG A 24 -11.25 -8.24 -19.12
CA ARG A 24 -10.30 -7.69 -18.12
C ARG A 24 -10.10 -6.18 -18.23
N GLY A 25 -10.45 -5.58 -19.37
CA GLY A 25 -10.03 -4.21 -19.68
C GLY A 25 -8.50 -4.09 -19.62
N VAL A 26 -8.00 -3.16 -18.79
CA VAL A 26 -6.56 -2.93 -18.58
C VAL A 26 -5.95 -3.79 -17.46
N LEU A 27 -6.73 -4.62 -16.78
CA LEU A 27 -6.25 -5.44 -15.66
C LEU A 27 -5.49 -6.68 -16.16
N GLY A 28 -4.40 -7.03 -15.47
CA GLY A 28 -3.55 -8.15 -15.86
C GLY A 28 -4.20 -9.52 -15.61
N ARG A 29 -4.98 -9.65 -14.53
CA ARG A 29 -5.53 -10.94 -14.06
C ARG A 29 -7.04 -11.00 -14.20
N TRP A 30 -7.56 -12.21 -14.47
CA TRP A 30 -8.97 -12.51 -14.27
C TRP A 30 -9.29 -12.57 -12.78
N GLY A 31 -10.36 -11.92 -12.36
CA GLY A 31 -10.76 -11.86 -10.95
C GLY A 31 -9.99 -10.76 -10.19
N PRO A 32 -9.63 -10.98 -8.91
CA PRO A 32 -8.96 -9.97 -8.09
C PRO A 32 -7.59 -9.54 -8.64
N ASN A 33 -7.34 -8.24 -8.67
CA ASN A 33 -6.03 -7.65 -8.96
C ASN A 33 -5.59 -6.90 -7.69
N HIS A 34 -4.66 -7.51 -6.94
CA HIS A 34 -4.27 -7.03 -5.61
C HIS A 34 -3.28 -5.87 -5.68
N ALA A 35 -3.44 -4.92 -4.77
CA ALA A 35 -2.52 -3.82 -4.52
C ALA A 35 -2.21 -3.74 -3.01
N ALA A 36 -1.12 -3.07 -2.67
CA ALA A 36 -0.72 -2.81 -1.29
C ALA A 36 -0.40 -1.32 -1.10
N ASP A 37 -0.99 -0.71 -0.08
CA ASP A 37 -0.89 0.72 0.21
C ASP A 37 -0.26 0.96 1.60
N PRO A 38 1.05 1.24 1.70
CA PRO A 38 1.73 1.46 2.97
C PRO A 38 1.41 2.85 3.54
N ILE A 39 0.72 2.90 4.69
CA ILE A 39 0.46 4.14 5.43
C ILE A 39 1.50 4.29 6.55
N VAL A 40 2.58 5.01 6.25
CA VAL A 40 3.62 5.33 7.24
C VAL A 40 3.27 6.62 7.95
N THR A 41 3.13 6.57 9.28
CA THR A 41 2.69 7.72 10.08
C THR A 41 3.70 8.14 11.14
N ARG A 42 3.63 9.40 11.57
CA ARG A 42 4.29 9.92 12.76
C ARG A 42 3.47 11.04 13.39
N TRP A 43 3.67 11.29 14.67
CA TRP A 43 3.11 12.49 15.30
C TRP A 43 3.84 13.74 14.78
N LYS A 44 3.08 14.81 14.52
CA LYS A 44 3.66 16.13 14.31
C LYS A 44 4.25 16.62 15.63
N ILE A 45 5.53 16.94 15.62
CA ILE A 45 6.27 17.50 16.76
C ILE A 45 6.61 18.96 16.49
N ASP A 46 6.61 19.79 17.54
CA ASP A 46 7.09 21.17 17.48
C ASP A 46 8.60 21.24 17.80
N ASN A 47 9.14 22.46 17.81
CA ASN A 47 10.57 22.71 18.08
C ASN A 47 11.00 22.32 19.50
N SER A 48 10.06 22.12 20.44
CA SER A 48 10.35 21.63 21.79
C SER A 48 10.39 20.10 21.89
N GLY A 49 10.03 19.40 20.80
CA GLY A 49 9.84 17.95 20.80
C GLY A 49 8.46 17.50 21.29
N SER A 50 7.56 18.44 21.58
CA SER A 50 6.20 18.14 22.05
C SER A 50 5.26 17.87 20.89
N ARG A 51 4.24 17.01 21.12
CA ARG A 51 3.21 16.73 20.09
C ARG A 51 2.38 17.98 19.83
N CYS A 52 2.30 18.41 18.58
CA CYS A 52 1.40 19.49 18.20
C CYS A 52 -0.06 19.05 18.35
N LEU A 53 -0.87 19.88 19.01
CA LEU A 53 -2.31 19.67 19.12
C LEU A 53 -3.07 20.45 18.05
N ASN A 54 -4.14 19.85 17.53
CA ASN A 54 -5.09 20.55 16.69
C ASN A 54 -5.87 21.57 17.55
N LYS A 55 -5.88 22.84 17.15
CA LYS A 55 -6.50 23.94 17.91
C LYS A 55 -7.99 23.75 18.16
N THR A 56 -8.70 23.06 17.27
CA THR A 56 -10.14 22.87 17.35
C THR A 56 -10.51 21.63 18.15
N THR A 57 -9.81 20.51 17.95
CA THR A 57 -10.17 19.23 18.59
C THR A 57 -9.39 18.92 19.87
N GLY A 58 -8.30 19.65 20.13
CA GLY A 58 -7.38 19.37 21.24
C GLY A 58 -6.59 18.06 21.08
N ARG A 59 -6.71 17.35 19.96
CA ARG A 59 -6.06 16.05 19.73
C ARG A 59 -4.67 16.22 19.07
N PRO A 60 -3.71 15.32 19.33
CA PRO A 60 -2.43 15.30 18.62
C PRO A 60 -2.61 15.18 17.11
N ILE A 61 -1.80 15.91 16.35
CA ILE A 61 -1.83 15.90 14.88
C ILE A 61 -0.99 14.75 14.34
N LEU A 62 -1.60 13.85 13.57
CA LEU A 62 -0.91 12.78 12.87
C LEU A 62 -0.44 13.26 11.48
N GLN A 63 0.76 12.87 11.08
CA GLN A 63 1.28 13.04 9.72
C GLN A 63 1.41 11.66 9.08
N PHE A 64 1.24 11.58 7.77
CA PHE A 64 1.58 10.39 6.99
C PHE A 64 2.36 10.79 5.74
N VAL A 65 3.05 9.81 5.15
CA VAL A 65 3.79 10.01 3.89
C VAL A 65 2.83 9.89 2.71
N SER A 66 2.83 10.89 1.84
CA SER A 66 2.05 10.92 0.60
C SER A 66 2.94 11.29 -0.58
N ILE A 67 2.61 10.76 -1.76
CA ILE A 67 3.24 11.14 -3.04
C ILE A 67 2.27 11.94 -3.89
N ARG A 68 2.79 12.78 -4.79
CA ARG A 68 1.99 13.43 -5.83
C ARG A 68 2.24 12.74 -7.15
N ARG A 69 1.22 12.05 -7.67
CA ARG A 69 1.34 11.27 -8.90
C ARG A 69 1.63 12.17 -10.10
N LYS A 70 2.53 11.73 -10.98
CA LYS A 70 2.92 12.48 -12.19
C LYS A 70 1.80 12.54 -13.24
N ASP A 71 1.01 11.47 -13.33
CA ASP A 71 -0.05 11.31 -14.35
C ASP A 71 -1.26 12.23 -14.14
N SER A 72 -1.64 12.44 -12.88
CA SER A 72 -2.90 13.07 -12.47
C SER A 72 -2.71 14.31 -11.60
N GLY A 73 -1.50 14.52 -11.05
CA GLY A 73 -1.21 15.60 -10.11
C GLY A 73 -1.84 15.44 -8.73
N GLN A 74 -2.55 14.33 -8.47
CA GLN A 74 -3.24 14.08 -7.21
C GLN A 74 -2.30 13.53 -6.13
N TRP A 75 -2.61 13.84 -4.88
CA TRP A 75 -1.94 13.23 -3.72
C TRP A 75 -2.50 11.83 -3.46
N ALA A 76 -1.60 10.87 -3.22
CA ALA A 76 -1.94 9.48 -2.97
C ALA A 76 -1.00 8.86 -1.92
N ILE A 77 -1.40 7.69 -1.41
CA ILE A 77 -0.52 6.83 -0.62
C ILE A 77 0.52 6.22 -1.59
N PRO A 78 1.80 6.07 -1.18
CA PRO A 78 2.85 5.44 -2.00
C PRO A 78 2.66 3.91 -2.08
N GLY A 79 1.63 3.47 -2.79
CA GLY A 79 1.29 2.06 -2.98
C GLY A 79 1.30 1.64 -4.45
N GLY A 80 1.17 0.34 -4.66
CA GLY A 80 1.18 -0.25 -6.00
C GLY A 80 0.71 -1.70 -6.02
N MET A 81 0.87 -2.34 -7.18
CA MET A 81 0.32 -3.67 -7.44
C MET A 81 1.16 -4.75 -6.76
N VAL A 82 0.51 -5.82 -6.31
CA VAL A 82 1.21 -7.00 -5.77
C VAL A 82 1.68 -7.88 -6.92
N ASP A 83 2.99 -8.10 -7.01
CA ASP A 83 3.59 -8.92 -8.05
C ASP A 83 3.20 -10.40 -7.93
N ALA A 84 3.36 -11.15 -9.02
CA ALA A 84 3.04 -12.57 -9.02
C ALA A 84 4.01 -13.34 -8.10
N GLY A 85 3.46 -14.03 -7.09
CA GLY A 85 4.26 -14.74 -6.09
C GLY A 85 4.83 -13.86 -4.97
N GLU A 86 4.64 -12.54 -5.05
CA GLU A 86 5.05 -11.61 -3.99
C GLU A 86 4.05 -11.65 -2.83
N ASN A 87 4.54 -11.62 -1.60
CA ASN A 87 3.70 -11.46 -0.42
C ASN A 87 3.44 -9.98 -0.14
N TYR A 88 2.34 -9.66 0.55
CA TYR A 88 1.94 -8.27 0.81
C TYR A 88 3.00 -7.46 1.57
N THR A 89 3.74 -8.05 2.51
CA THR A 89 4.78 -7.33 3.26
C THR A 89 5.94 -6.93 2.36
N SER A 90 6.36 -7.81 1.45
CA SER A 90 7.37 -7.51 0.44
C SER A 90 6.92 -6.38 -0.47
N THR A 91 5.68 -6.44 -0.98
CA THR A 91 5.11 -5.35 -1.80
C THR A 91 5.10 -4.02 -1.05
N LEU A 92 4.63 -4.00 0.21
CA LEU A 92 4.58 -2.77 1.01
C LEU A 92 5.96 -2.12 1.19
N LYS A 93 7.00 -2.93 1.47
CA LYS A 93 8.36 -2.43 1.63
C LYS A 93 8.95 -1.92 0.32
N ARG A 94 8.73 -2.66 -0.78
CA ARG A 94 9.19 -2.30 -2.12
C ARG A 94 8.54 -1.00 -2.58
N GLU A 95 7.21 -0.95 -2.63
CA GLU A 95 6.45 0.23 -3.09
C GLU A 95 6.81 1.47 -2.29
N PHE A 96 6.91 1.37 -0.96
CA PHE A 96 7.31 2.52 -0.14
C PHE A 96 8.74 2.99 -0.43
N SER A 97 9.67 2.06 -0.63
CA SER A 97 11.07 2.39 -0.94
C SER A 97 11.20 3.05 -2.31
N GLU A 98 10.47 2.55 -3.30
CA GLU A 98 10.52 3.04 -4.68
C GLU A 98 9.85 4.41 -4.80
N GLU A 99 8.61 4.53 -4.33
CA GLU A 99 7.77 5.71 -4.55
C GLU A 99 8.06 6.85 -3.56
N ALA A 100 8.43 6.54 -2.31
CA ALA A 100 8.63 7.56 -1.27
C ALA A 100 10.10 7.81 -0.90
N LEU A 101 11.00 6.86 -1.13
CA LEU A 101 12.42 6.96 -0.78
C LEU A 101 13.35 6.96 -2.00
N ASN A 102 12.79 6.90 -3.22
CA ASN A 102 13.52 6.95 -4.48
C ASN A 102 14.61 5.87 -4.61
N SER A 103 14.33 4.65 -4.13
CA SER A 103 15.30 3.55 -4.14
C SER A 103 15.71 3.09 -5.54
N THR A 104 14.88 3.33 -6.56
CA THR A 104 15.12 2.91 -7.96
C THR A 104 16.31 3.60 -8.61
N THR A 105 16.68 4.80 -8.14
CA THR A 105 17.84 5.55 -8.64
C THR A 105 18.92 5.77 -7.58
N ALA A 106 18.82 5.07 -6.44
CA ALA A 106 19.77 5.20 -5.34
C ALA A 106 21.11 4.51 -5.67
N SER A 107 22.21 5.03 -5.14
CA SER A 107 23.48 4.29 -5.18
C SER A 107 23.40 3.01 -4.36
N PRO A 108 24.28 2.00 -4.58
CA PRO A 108 24.24 0.75 -3.82
C PRO A 108 24.27 0.94 -2.29
N LYS A 109 25.06 1.91 -1.81
CA LYS A 109 25.16 2.24 -0.38
C LYS A 109 23.88 2.88 0.18
N GLU A 110 23.26 3.77 -0.60
CA GLU A 110 22.00 4.40 -0.21
C GLU A 110 20.85 3.40 -0.22
N LEU A 111 20.80 2.53 -1.23
CA LEU A 111 19.82 1.46 -1.32
C LEU A 111 19.90 0.53 -0.10
N GLU A 112 21.11 0.10 0.28
CA GLU A 112 21.31 -0.71 1.49
C GLU A 112 20.80 0.00 2.75
N ALA A 113 21.07 1.31 2.88
CA ALA A 113 20.59 2.10 4.01
C ALA A 113 19.06 2.26 4.03
N ILE A 114 18.43 2.45 2.86
CA ILE A 114 16.97 2.52 2.69
C ILE A 114 16.34 1.19 3.11
N VAL A 115 16.82 0.08 2.54
CA VAL A 115 16.30 -1.26 2.81
C VAL A 115 16.41 -1.57 4.30
N LYS A 116 17.59 -1.35 4.90
CA LYS A 116 17.79 -1.56 6.34
C LYS A 116 16.81 -0.75 7.17
N ARG A 117 16.63 0.54 6.87
CA ARG A 117 15.75 1.42 7.64
C ARG A 117 14.27 1.04 7.52
N VAL A 118 13.85 0.63 6.33
CA VAL A 118 12.48 0.13 6.09
C VAL A 118 12.29 -1.20 6.81
N ASP A 119 13.24 -2.12 6.73
CA ASP A 119 13.19 -3.39 7.45
C ASP A 119 13.10 -3.18 8.96
N ASP A 120 13.95 -2.32 9.52
CA ASP A 120 13.92 -1.96 10.94
C ASP A 120 12.56 -1.40 11.34
N ALA A 121 11.95 -0.53 10.54
CA ALA A 121 10.65 0.05 10.82
C ALA A 121 9.52 -1.01 10.87
N PHE A 122 9.57 -2.01 9.98
CA PHE A 122 8.59 -3.10 9.96
C PHE A 122 8.87 -4.17 11.03
N HIS A 123 10.13 -4.37 11.43
CA HIS A 123 10.51 -5.39 12.42
C HIS A 123 10.01 -5.04 13.83
N HIS A 124 9.98 -3.74 14.16
CA HIS A 124 9.46 -3.25 15.44
C HIS A 124 7.93 -3.00 15.41
N GLY A 125 7.29 -3.30 14.28
CA GLY A 125 5.84 -3.16 14.13
C GLY A 125 5.10 -4.23 14.93
N VAL A 126 3.98 -3.85 15.53
CA VAL A 126 3.00 -4.81 16.05
C VAL A 126 1.96 -5.04 14.98
N GLU A 127 1.72 -6.29 14.58
CA GLU A 127 0.60 -6.62 13.71
C GLU A 127 -0.71 -6.32 14.45
N VAL A 128 -1.43 -5.28 13.99
CA VAL A 128 -2.69 -4.85 14.63
C VAL A 128 -3.87 -5.67 14.12
N SER A 129 -3.88 -6.00 12.82
CA SER A 129 -4.91 -6.83 12.21
C SER A 129 -4.45 -7.35 10.85
N ILE A 130 -4.60 -8.64 10.60
CA ILE A 130 -4.48 -9.24 9.27
C ILE A 130 -5.85 -9.81 8.86
N GLY A 131 -6.30 -9.50 7.65
CA GLY A 131 -7.46 -10.19 7.07
C GLY A 131 -7.16 -11.69 6.94
N PRO A 132 -8.17 -12.57 6.88
CA PRO A 132 -7.94 -14.02 6.82
C PRO A 132 -7.03 -14.38 5.64
N LYS A 133 -5.88 -15.02 5.92
CA LYS A 133 -4.97 -15.62 4.93
C LYS A 133 -5.74 -16.70 4.17
N LYS A 134 -6.31 -16.37 3.01
CA LYS A 134 -6.91 -17.38 2.14
C LYS A 134 -5.83 -17.93 1.23
N ARG A 135 -5.47 -19.20 1.43
CA ARG A 135 -4.80 -20.02 0.41
C ARG A 135 -5.68 -19.96 -0.83
N ILE A 136 -5.20 -19.28 -1.86
CA ILE A 136 -5.68 -19.50 -3.22
C ILE A 136 -4.96 -20.78 -3.63
N VAL A 137 -5.71 -21.89 -3.62
CA VAL A 137 -5.32 -23.11 -4.34
C VAL A 137 -5.45 -22.87 -5.84
#